data_AF-A0A1F6MDI9-F1
#
_entry.id   AF-A0A1F6MDI9-F1
#
_cell.length_a   1.000
_cell.length_b   1.000
_cell.length_c   1.000
_cell.angle_alpha   90.00
_cell.angle_beta   90.00
_cell.angle_gamma   90.00
#
_symmetry.space_group_name_H-M   'P 1'
#
loop_
_entity.id
_entity.type
_entity.pdbx_description
1 polymer ?
#
loop_
_entity_poly.entity_id
_entity_poly.type
_entity_poly.pdbx_seq_one_letter_code
_entity_poly.pdbx_strand_id
1 'polypeptide(L)'
;MLALGVTLVFVPLFVFAQDYGLRATAEAALLYRTDTPAAIAGNVIGAGLSMIGVLFFILMVYAGILWMTARGNEETTKKALNTAIAAGIGMVIVLASYAITNFVFRAVESGELGGGGGGGATECQSQGEGFDCRNIDDCRLIFAVDDDEASKLARCENTPNYCKKGLCPEGATNVCCIAR
;
A
#
# COMPACT_ATOMS: atom_id res chain seq x y z
N MET A 1 -3.44 36.99 14.46
CA MET A 1 -3.62 36.36 13.13
C MET A 1 -2.68 35.17 12.90
N LEU A 2 -1.39 35.25 13.23
CA LEU A 2 -0.46 34.10 13.10
C LEU A 2 -0.80 32.89 14.01
N ALA A 3 -1.29 33.10 15.23
CA ALA A 3 -1.62 32.00 16.15
C ALA A 3 -2.84 31.15 15.71
N LEU A 4 -3.82 31.77 15.06
CA LEU A 4 -5.03 31.11 14.54
C LEU A 4 -4.72 30.23 13.31
N GLY A 5 -3.76 30.66 12.48
CA GLY A 5 -3.30 29.89 11.32
C GLY A 5 -2.55 28.61 11.70
N VAL A 6 -1.74 28.66 12.76
CA VAL A 6 -0.99 27.48 13.23
C VAL A 6 -1.91 26.44 13.86
N THR A 7 -2.94 26.85 14.62
CA THR A 7 -3.94 25.94 15.17
C THR A 7 -4.81 25.28 14.09
N LEU A 8 -5.14 25.99 13.00
CA LEU A 8 -5.97 25.44 11.93
C LEU A 8 -5.20 24.44 11.02
N VAL A 9 -3.86 24.53 10.98
CA VAL A 9 -2.98 23.52 10.34
C VAL A 9 -2.79 22.29 11.23
N PHE A 10 -2.95 22.43 12.56
CA PHE A 10 -2.80 21.32 13.51
C PHE A 10 -4.09 20.48 13.67
N VAL A 11 -5.26 21.06 13.37
CA VAL A 11 -6.58 20.44 13.59
C VAL A 11 -6.99 19.35 12.58
N PRO A 12 -6.51 19.27 11.32
CA PRO A 12 -6.82 18.15 10.44
C PRO A 12 -5.75 17.03 10.44
N LEU A 13 -4.74 17.08 11.33
CA LEU A 13 -3.57 16.18 11.28
C LEU A 13 -3.43 15.20 12.46
N PHE A 14 -4.49 14.96 13.24
CA PHE A 14 -4.59 13.66 13.90
C PHE A 14 -4.86 12.62 12.81
N VAL A 15 -3.81 12.28 12.06
CA VAL A 15 -3.69 11.05 11.29
C VAL A 15 -3.89 9.94 12.31
N PHE A 16 -5.15 9.50 12.43
CA PHE A 16 -5.47 8.21 13.04
C PHE A 16 -4.57 7.21 12.33
N ALA A 17 -3.74 6.51 13.11
CA ALA A 17 -2.79 5.51 12.64
C ALA A 17 -3.48 4.59 11.62
N GLN A 18 -3.28 4.87 10.33
CA GLN A 18 -3.76 4.00 9.27
C GLN A 18 -2.86 2.79 9.30
N ASP A 19 -3.48 1.62 9.46
CA ASP A 19 -2.85 0.31 9.36
C ASP A 19 -1.76 0.34 8.27
N TYR A 20 -0.49 0.24 8.67
CA TYR A 20 0.69 0.49 7.82
C TYR A 20 0.95 -0.65 6.80
N GLY A 21 -0.10 -1.17 6.15
CA GLY A 21 -0.03 -2.33 5.25
C GLY A 21 0.19 -3.67 5.96
N LEU A 22 0.46 -3.67 7.27
CA LEU A 22 0.78 -4.86 8.05
C LEU A 22 -0.36 -5.88 8.07
N ARG A 23 -1.61 -5.41 8.05
CA ARG A 23 -2.81 -6.26 7.98
C ARG A 23 -2.89 -7.01 6.65
N ALA A 24 -2.64 -6.31 5.55
CA ALA A 24 -2.57 -6.92 4.21
C ALA A 24 -1.42 -7.93 4.11
N THR A 25 -0.26 -7.65 4.73
CA THR A 25 0.86 -8.60 4.79
C THR A 25 0.56 -9.81 5.67
N ALA A 26 -0.12 -9.64 6.81
CA ALA A 26 -0.51 -10.74 7.69
C ALA A 26 -1.53 -11.68 7.03
N GLU A 27 -2.44 -11.12 6.23
CA GLU A 27 -3.42 -11.85 5.42
C GLU A 27 -2.72 -12.59 4.27
N ALA A 28 -1.82 -11.93 3.54
CA ALA A 28 -1.01 -12.57 2.50
C ALA A 28 -0.09 -13.70 3.06
N ALA A 29 0.36 -13.57 4.31
CA ALA A 29 1.19 -14.58 4.96
C ALA A 29 0.39 -15.74 5.59
N LEU A 30 -0.95 -15.69 5.61
CA LEU A 30 -1.83 -16.64 6.32
C LEU A 30 -1.51 -16.79 7.83
N LEU A 31 -0.98 -15.73 8.44
CA LEU A 31 -0.59 -15.71 9.85
C LEU A 31 -1.64 -14.98 10.68
N TYR A 32 -2.81 -15.60 10.87
CA TYR A 32 -3.87 -15.11 11.78
C TYR A 32 -3.47 -15.18 13.27
N ARG A 33 -2.23 -15.59 13.58
CA ARG A 33 -1.69 -15.65 14.94
C ARG A 33 -0.74 -14.47 15.14
N THR A 34 -1.13 -13.56 16.03
CA THR A 34 -0.41 -12.33 16.40
C THR A 34 0.95 -12.56 17.07
N ASP A 35 1.34 -13.82 17.30
CA ASP A 35 2.62 -14.21 17.92
C ASP A 35 3.77 -14.30 16.91
N THR A 36 3.53 -14.01 15.64
CA THR A 36 4.55 -14.15 14.61
C THR A 36 5.54 -12.99 14.66
N PRO A 37 6.85 -13.25 14.54
CA PRO A 37 7.88 -12.21 14.60
C PRO A 37 7.72 -11.15 13.50
N ALA A 38 7.08 -11.51 12.38
CA ALA A 38 6.74 -10.58 11.31
C ALA A 38 5.68 -9.55 11.72
N ALA A 39 4.63 -9.95 12.46
CA ALA A 39 3.61 -9.03 12.94
C ALA A 39 4.17 -8.07 14.00
N ILE A 40 5.00 -8.57 14.91
CA ILE A 40 5.67 -7.75 15.92
C ILE A 40 6.63 -6.76 15.26
N ALA A 41 7.46 -7.23 14.32
CA ALA A 41 8.38 -6.38 13.57
C ALA A 41 7.62 -5.30 12.80
N GLY A 42 6.53 -5.64 12.11
CA GLY A 42 5.74 -4.67 11.37
C GLY A 42 5.10 -3.61 12.26
N ASN A 43 4.64 -3.96 13.47
CA ASN A 43 4.06 -3.00 14.40
C ASN A 43 5.13 -2.06 14.97
N VAL A 44 6.32 -2.58 15.28
CA VAL A 44 7.48 -1.78 15.74
C VAL A 44 7.99 -0.87 14.62
N ILE A 45 8.08 -1.38 13.39
CA ILE A 45 8.48 -0.62 12.20
C ILE A 45 7.44 0.46 11.90
N GLY A 46 6.15 0.14 11.90
CA GLY A 46 5.07 1.11 11.70
C GLY A 46 5.08 2.23 12.75
N ALA A 47 5.25 1.88 14.02
CA ALA A 47 5.41 2.86 15.09
C ALA A 47 6.66 3.73 14.90
N GLY A 48 7.80 3.12 14.57
CA GLY A 48 9.05 3.84 14.31
C GLY A 48 8.98 4.76 13.11
N LEU A 49 8.40 4.32 11.99
CA LEU A 49 8.23 5.12 10.78
C LEU A 49 7.30 6.31 11.02
N SER A 50 6.24 6.15 11.82
CA SER A 50 5.36 7.27 12.16
C SER A 50 6.11 8.38 12.93
N MET A 51 6.95 7.99 13.90
CA MET A 51 7.75 8.92 14.69
C MET A 51 8.83 9.60 13.83
N ILE A 52 9.49 8.84 12.97
CA ILE A 52 10.51 9.35 12.04
C ILE A 52 9.86 10.30 11.02
N GLY A 53 8.70 9.97 10.46
CA GLY A 53 7.98 10.79 9.49
C GLY A 53 7.60 12.16 10.04
N VAL A 54 7.08 12.20 11.27
CA VAL A 54 6.77 13.47 11.96
C VAL A 54 8.03 14.29 12.22
N LEU A 55 9.12 13.65 12.67
CA LEU A 55 10.40 14.33 12.86
C LEU A 55 10.91 14.95 11.55
N PHE A 56 10.81 14.20 10.46
CA PHE A 56 11.24 14.63 9.13
C PHE A 56 10.42 15.82 8.62
N PHE A 57 9.10 15.78 8.84
CA PHE A 57 8.21 16.87 8.49
C PHE A 57 8.58 18.17 9.22
N ILE A 58 8.87 18.09 10.53
CA ILE A 58 9.29 19.25 11.33
C ILE A 58 10.61 19.84 10.80
N LEU A 59 11.58 19.00 10.45
CA LEU A 59 12.86 19.44 9.88
C LEU A 59 12.69 20.10 8.51
N MET A 60 11.76 19.60 7.69
CA MET A 60 11.44 20.20 6.39
C MET A 60 10.86 21.62 6.55
N VAL A 61 9.92 21.79 7.49
CA VAL A 61 9.36 23.10 7.83
C VAL A 61 10.44 24.05 8.36
N TYR A 62 11.33 23.57 9.24
CA TYR A 62 12.45 24.37 9.76
C TYR A 62 13.40 24.84 8.65
N ALA A 63 13.75 23.95 7.70
CA ALA A 63 14.57 24.30 6.56
C ALA A 63 13.89 25.36 5.65
N GLY A 64 12.57 25.24 5.45
CA GLY A 64 11.79 26.22 4.70
C GLY A 64 11.79 27.62 5.35
N ILE A 65 11.58 27.69 6.66
CA ILE A 65 11.61 28.95 7.40
C ILE A 65 13.03 29.56 7.39
N LEU A 66 14.07 28.73 7.52
CA LEU A 66 15.47 29.18 7.47
C LEU A 66 15.80 29.80 6.10
N TRP A 67 15.30 29.23 5.01
CA TRP A 67 15.53 29.78 3.66
C TRP A 67 14.77 31.11 3.45
N MET A 68 13.53 31.20 3.90
CA MET A 68 12.73 32.43 3.79
C MET A 68 13.24 33.58 4.68
N THR A 69 13.92 33.27 5.79
CA THR A 69 14.44 34.29 6.73
C THR A 69 15.86 34.75 6.42
N ALA A 70 16.51 34.18 5.40
CA ALA A 70 17.91 34.44 5.07
C ALA A 70 18.24 35.90 4.67
N ARG A 71 17.26 36.75 4.33
CA ARG A 71 17.39 38.22 4.05
C ARG A 71 18.67 38.65 3.30
N GLY A 72 19.19 37.82 2.39
CA GLY A 72 20.39 38.12 1.59
C GLY A 72 21.73 37.70 2.18
N ASN A 73 21.78 37.00 3.31
CA ASN A 73 23.01 36.35 3.77
C ASN A 73 23.23 35.01 3.02
N GLU A 74 24.17 35.00 2.09
CA GLU A 74 24.48 33.83 1.25
C GLU A 74 24.81 32.57 2.05
N GLU A 75 25.42 32.73 3.23
CA GLU A 75 25.76 31.61 4.11
C GLU A 75 24.51 30.89 4.62
N THR A 76 23.49 31.64 5.03
CA THR A 76 22.22 31.07 5.50
C THR A 76 21.41 30.44 4.38
N THR A 77 21.43 31.04 3.18
CA THR A 77 20.77 30.49 1.99
C THR A 77 21.40 29.16 1.58
N LYS A 78 22.74 29.10 1.55
CA LYS A 78 23.48 27.88 1.20
C LYS A 78 23.29 26.78 2.23
N LYS A 79 23.26 27.14 3.52
CA LYS A 79 22.97 26.20 4.61
C LYS A 79 21.56 25.63 4.52
N ALA A 80 20.55 26.46 4.26
CA ALA A 80 19.17 26.01 4.10
C ALA A 80 19.00 25.08 2.88
N LEU A 81 19.64 25.40 1.75
CA LEU A 81 19.64 24.56 0.55
C LEU A 81 20.28 23.19 0.82
N ASN A 82 21.44 23.16 1.48
CA ASN A 82 22.10 21.91 1.86
C ASN A 82 21.22 21.04 2.77
N THR A 83 20.52 21.65 3.74
CA THR A 83 19.58 20.94 4.60
C THR A 83 18.38 20.40 3.80
N ALA A 84 17.85 21.15 2.85
CA ALA A 84 16.75 20.71 1.99
C ALA A 84 17.16 19.53 1.08
N ILE A 85 18.38 19.56 0.51
CA ILE A 85 18.91 18.46 -0.31
C ILE A 85 19.10 17.20 0.55
N ALA A 86 19.66 17.34 1.74
CA ALA A 86 19.82 16.23 2.68
C ALA A 86 18.46 15.61 3.09
N ALA A 87 17.45 16.45 3.31
CA ALA A 87 16.08 15.99 3.57
C ALA A 87 15.50 15.27 2.34
N GLY A 88 15.69 15.80 1.13
CA GLY A 88 15.24 15.14 -0.11
C GLY A 88 15.79 13.73 -0.27
N ILE A 89 17.08 13.53 -0.01
CA ILE A 89 17.73 12.21 -0.08
C ILE A 89 17.09 11.22 0.91
N GLY A 90 16.80 11.66 2.14
CA GLY A 90 16.13 10.81 3.13
C GLY A 90 14.74 10.35 2.70
N MET A 91 13.97 11.22 2.03
CA MET A 91 12.66 10.84 1.50
C MET A 91 12.76 9.79 0.39
N VAL A 92 13.74 9.93 -0.51
CA VAL A 92 13.98 8.93 -1.57
C VAL A 92 14.35 7.57 -0.97
N ILE A 93 15.17 7.53 0.09
CA ILE A 93 15.57 6.28 0.75
C ILE A 93 14.36 5.54 1.35
N VAL A 94 13.43 6.26 1.99
CA VAL A 94 12.23 5.64 2.57
C VAL A 94 11.35 5.03 1.47
N LEU A 95 11.13 5.76 0.37
CA LEU A 95 10.38 5.25 -0.78
C LEU A 95 11.07 4.05 -1.43
N ALA A 96 12.40 4.10 -1.57
CA ALA A 96 13.19 3.00 -2.11
C ALA A 96 13.10 1.75 -1.22
N SER A 97 13.19 1.91 0.11
CA SER A 97 13.03 0.80 1.05
C SER A 97 11.67 0.13 0.89
N TYR A 98 10.59 0.91 0.82
CA TYR A 98 9.24 0.37 0.65
C TYR A 98 9.08 -0.35 -0.69
N ALA A 99 9.63 0.20 -1.77
CA ALA A 99 9.62 -0.45 -3.08
C ALA A 99 10.37 -1.79 -3.07
N ILE A 100 11.54 -1.84 -2.42
CA ILE A 100 12.32 -3.07 -2.28
C ILE A 100 11.56 -4.12 -1.46
N THR A 101 10.96 -3.73 -0.34
CA THR A 101 10.18 -4.64 0.50
C THR A 101 9.04 -5.29 -0.30
N ASN A 102 8.27 -4.48 -1.05
CA ASN A 102 7.21 -5.00 -1.92
C ASN A 102 7.75 -5.89 -3.04
N PHE A 103 8.90 -5.55 -3.61
CA PHE A 103 9.54 -6.35 -4.65
C PHE A 103 9.90 -7.75 -4.12
N VAL A 104 10.45 -7.84 -2.91
CA VAL A 104 10.81 -9.12 -2.29
C VAL A 104 9.59 -9.96 -1.98
N PHE A 105 8.53 -9.38 -1.40
CA PHE A 105 7.30 -10.12 -1.12
C PHE A 105 6.63 -10.64 -2.38
N ARG A 106 6.53 -9.81 -3.42
CA ARG A 106 5.99 -10.21 -4.73
C ARG A 106 6.85 -11.30 -5.38
N ALA A 107 8.17 -11.19 -5.32
CA ALA A 107 9.07 -12.20 -5.88
C ALA A 107 9.01 -13.56 -5.16
N VAL A 108 8.53 -13.60 -3.91
CA VAL A 108 8.30 -14.86 -3.18
C VAL A 108 6.93 -15.45 -3.50
N GLU A 109 5.92 -14.60 -3.72
CA GLU A 109 4.56 -15.02 -4.06
C GLU A 109 4.43 -15.50 -5.51
N SER A 110 5.01 -14.75 -6.46
CA SER A 110 5.18 -15.14 -7.84
C SER A 110 6.64 -15.57 -8.02
N GLY A 111 6.91 -16.87 -8.11
CA GLY A 111 8.25 -17.44 -8.33
C GLY A 111 8.89 -17.10 -9.69
N GLU A 112 8.59 -15.94 -10.26
CA GLU A 112 9.09 -15.42 -11.53
C GLU A 112 9.64 -14.00 -11.33
N LEU A 113 10.95 -13.87 -11.54
CA LEU A 113 11.67 -12.60 -11.47
C LEU A 113 11.32 -11.75 -12.69
N GLY A 114 10.28 -10.92 -12.59
CA GLY A 114 10.11 -9.81 -13.53
C GLY A 114 8.70 -9.24 -13.62
N GLY A 115 8.61 -7.91 -13.50
CA GLY A 115 7.50 -7.15 -14.07
C GLY A 115 6.58 -6.49 -13.07
N GLY A 116 6.72 -5.17 -12.93
CA GLY A 116 5.74 -4.33 -12.24
C GLY A 116 4.38 -4.34 -12.95
N GLY A 117 3.32 -4.14 -12.17
CA GLY A 117 1.95 -4.06 -12.68
C GLY A 117 0.94 -4.37 -11.58
N GLY A 118 0.74 -3.45 -10.65
CA GLY A 118 -0.47 -3.44 -9.83
C GLY A 118 -1.63 -2.96 -10.70
N GLY A 119 -2.69 -3.76 -10.79
CA GLY A 119 -3.90 -3.35 -11.53
C GLY A 119 -5.10 -4.28 -11.33
N GLY A 120 -4.90 -5.60 -11.37
CA GLY A 120 -6.08 -6.48 -11.39
C GLY A 120 -6.69 -6.84 -10.02
N ALA A 121 -5.87 -7.08 -8.99
CA ALA A 121 -6.41 -7.43 -7.67
C ALA A 121 -7.28 -6.31 -7.07
N THR A 122 -6.90 -5.04 -7.28
CA THR A 122 -7.61 -3.87 -6.75
C THR A 122 -8.95 -3.62 -7.46
N GLU A 123 -9.08 -4.03 -8.72
CA GLU A 123 -10.32 -3.87 -9.48
C GLU A 123 -11.35 -4.93 -9.08
N CYS A 124 -10.91 -6.16 -8.78
CA CYS A 124 -11.79 -7.20 -8.24
C CYS A 124 -12.35 -6.82 -6.85
N GLN A 125 -11.51 -6.26 -5.99
CA GLN A 125 -11.89 -5.83 -4.64
C GLN A 125 -12.85 -4.63 -4.63
N SER A 126 -12.99 -3.92 -5.76
CA SER A 126 -13.97 -2.83 -5.92
C SER A 126 -15.43 -3.32 -6.04
N GLN A 127 -15.65 -4.63 -6.19
CA GLN A 127 -16.99 -5.22 -6.28
C GLN A 127 -17.63 -5.62 -4.95
N GLY A 128 -16.84 -5.67 -3.88
CA GLY A 128 -17.34 -5.95 -2.54
C GLY A 128 -16.29 -6.59 -1.64
N GLU A 129 -16.54 -6.50 -0.34
CA GLU A 129 -15.73 -7.16 0.69
C GLU A 129 -15.78 -8.69 0.47
N GLY A 130 -14.62 -9.32 0.26
CA GLY A 130 -14.50 -10.78 0.07
C GLY A 130 -14.35 -11.27 -1.37
N PHE A 131 -14.41 -10.37 -2.37
CA PHE A 131 -14.04 -10.68 -3.74
C PHE A 131 -12.51 -10.67 -3.90
N ASP A 132 -11.97 -11.78 -4.38
CA ASP A 132 -10.54 -11.93 -4.63
C ASP A 132 -10.29 -12.55 -6.01
N CYS A 133 -9.09 -12.33 -6.53
CA CYS A 133 -8.66 -12.89 -7.81
C CYS A 133 -8.19 -14.32 -7.59
N ARG A 134 -8.97 -15.29 -8.06
CA ARG A 134 -8.68 -16.72 -7.93
C ARG A 134 -8.91 -17.44 -9.25
N ASN A 135 -8.35 -18.65 -9.34
CA ASN A 135 -8.70 -19.55 -10.42
C ASN A 135 -10.19 -19.95 -10.28
N ILE A 136 -10.87 -20.11 -11.42
CA ILE A 136 -12.29 -20.45 -11.49
C ILE A 136 -12.67 -21.72 -10.71
N ASP A 137 -11.72 -22.64 -10.51
CA ASP A 137 -11.93 -23.87 -9.75
C ASP A 137 -12.06 -23.66 -8.23
N ASP A 138 -11.52 -22.56 -7.69
CA ASP A 138 -11.47 -22.27 -6.25
C ASP A 138 -12.60 -21.32 -5.78
N CYS A 139 -13.50 -20.91 -6.67
CA CYS A 139 -14.60 -20.00 -6.38
C CYS A 139 -15.76 -20.69 -5.64
N ARG A 140 -16.14 -20.21 -4.45
CA ARG A 140 -17.36 -20.66 -3.76
C ARG A 140 -18.56 -19.96 -4.36
N LEU A 141 -19.37 -20.73 -5.07
CA LEU A 141 -20.82 -20.92 -4.82
C LEU A 141 -21.57 -21.51 -6.01
N ILE A 142 -20.95 -21.80 -7.16
CA ILE A 142 -21.74 -21.95 -8.41
C ILE A 142 -21.38 -23.17 -9.24
N PHE A 143 -20.26 -23.85 -8.99
CA PHE A 143 -19.78 -24.92 -9.87
C PHE A 143 -19.74 -26.32 -9.27
N ALA A 144 -20.55 -26.61 -8.26
CA ALA A 144 -20.62 -27.96 -7.68
C ALA A 144 -21.31 -29.01 -8.59
N VAL A 145 -21.62 -28.69 -9.86
CA VAL A 145 -22.51 -29.52 -10.72
C VAL A 145 -21.99 -29.68 -12.17
N ASP A 146 -20.96 -28.97 -12.61
CA ASP A 146 -20.50 -28.99 -14.01
C ASP A 146 -18.98 -29.24 -14.10
N ASP A 147 -18.58 -30.33 -14.76
CA ASP A 147 -17.16 -30.74 -14.94
C ASP A 147 -16.44 -29.97 -16.08
N ASP A 148 -17.16 -29.19 -16.89
CA ASP A 148 -16.60 -28.46 -18.04
C ASP A 148 -16.30 -26.98 -17.73
N GLU A 149 -15.04 -26.55 -17.96
CA GLU A 149 -14.58 -25.16 -17.77
C GLU A 149 -15.39 -24.13 -18.59
N ALA A 150 -15.88 -24.53 -19.78
CA ALA A 150 -16.70 -23.68 -20.64
C ALA A 150 -18.07 -23.35 -19.99
N SER A 151 -18.69 -24.33 -19.33
CA SER A 151 -19.94 -24.16 -18.58
C SER A 151 -19.72 -23.29 -17.34
N LYS A 152 -18.52 -23.38 -16.74
CA LYS A 152 -18.15 -22.53 -15.61
C LYS A 152 -18.05 -21.06 -16.01
N LEU A 153 -17.35 -20.76 -17.12
CA LEU A 153 -17.26 -19.41 -17.67
C LEU A 153 -18.62 -18.84 -18.06
N ALA A 154 -19.48 -19.64 -18.69
CA ALA A 154 -20.81 -19.20 -19.14
C ALA A 154 -21.73 -18.78 -17.99
N ARG A 155 -21.67 -19.49 -16.85
CA ARG A 155 -22.47 -19.09 -15.68
C ARG A 155 -21.89 -17.87 -15.00
N CYS A 156 -20.56 -17.71 -14.94
CA CYS A 156 -19.94 -16.48 -14.45
C CYS A 156 -20.42 -15.22 -15.20
N GLU A 157 -20.71 -15.33 -16.50
CA GLU A 157 -21.21 -14.20 -17.31
C GLU A 157 -22.68 -13.85 -17.02
N ASN A 158 -23.51 -14.83 -16.66
CA ASN A 158 -24.95 -14.62 -16.46
C ASN A 158 -25.30 -13.92 -15.15
N THR A 159 -24.29 -13.51 -14.39
CA THR A 159 -24.44 -13.23 -12.96
C THR A 159 -23.29 -12.40 -12.41
N PRO A 160 -23.43 -11.09 -12.57
CA PRO A 160 -22.37 -10.14 -12.26
C PRO A 160 -22.16 -9.94 -10.75
N ASN A 161 -23.09 -10.40 -9.90
CA ASN A 161 -23.06 -10.16 -8.45
C ASN A 161 -22.13 -11.09 -7.67
N TYR A 162 -21.49 -12.06 -8.34
CA TYR A 162 -20.64 -13.06 -7.68
C TYR A 162 -19.40 -13.46 -8.48
N CYS A 163 -19.35 -13.12 -9.77
CA CYS A 163 -18.21 -13.42 -10.63
C CYS A 163 -18.04 -12.31 -11.67
N LYS A 164 -16.81 -11.82 -11.87
CA LYS A 164 -16.45 -11.04 -13.08
C LYS A 164 -15.15 -11.50 -13.71
N LYS A 165 -15.18 -11.58 -15.04
CA LYS A 165 -14.05 -11.88 -15.92
C LYS A 165 -13.32 -10.59 -16.33
N GLY A 166 -12.01 -10.69 -16.56
CA GLY A 166 -11.19 -9.59 -17.10
C GLY A 166 -10.70 -8.56 -16.09
N LEU A 167 -10.99 -8.74 -14.80
CA LEU A 167 -10.48 -7.85 -13.74
C LEU A 167 -9.18 -8.37 -13.10
N CYS A 168 -8.75 -9.61 -13.35
CA CYS A 168 -7.56 -10.19 -12.72
C CYS A 168 -6.35 -10.19 -13.67
N PRO A 169 -5.12 -9.95 -13.17
CA PRO A 169 -3.93 -9.96 -14.00
C PRO A 169 -3.47 -11.41 -14.21
N GLU A 170 -3.45 -11.78 -15.49
CA GLU A 170 -2.90 -13.01 -16.12
C GLU A 170 -3.59 -14.35 -15.84
N GLY A 171 -4.31 -14.84 -16.85
CA GLY A 171 -4.84 -16.20 -16.97
C GLY A 171 -6.30 -16.21 -17.41
N ALA A 172 -6.64 -16.87 -18.52
CA ALA A 172 -8.03 -16.97 -19.01
C ALA A 172 -9.00 -17.63 -18.00
N THR A 173 -8.45 -18.35 -17.03
CA THR A 173 -9.16 -19.06 -15.96
C THR A 173 -9.23 -18.26 -14.65
N ASN A 174 -8.56 -17.10 -14.55
CA ASN A 174 -8.58 -16.27 -13.35
C ASN A 174 -9.76 -15.31 -13.38
N VAL A 175 -10.64 -15.44 -12.40
CA VAL A 175 -11.87 -14.66 -12.27
C VAL A 175 -11.99 -14.05 -10.88
N CYS A 176 -12.71 -12.94 -10.79
CA CYS A 176 -12.98 -12.28 -9.53
C CYS A 176 -14.14 -12.97 -8.82
N CYS A 177 -13.91 -13.60 -7.66
CA CYS A 177 -14.93 -14.37 -6.94
C CYS A 177 -14.67 -14.51 -5.43
N ILE A 178 -15.70 -14.90 -4.69
CA ILE A 178 -15.62 -15.11 -3.23
C ILE A 178 -15.14 -16.55 -2.92
N ALA A 179 -14.24 -16.70 -1.95
CA ALA A 179 -13.64 -17.98 -1.54
C ALA A 179 -14.60 -18.89 -0.77
N ARG A 180 -14.22 -20.17 -0.64
CA ARG A 180 -14.94 -21.12 0.20
C ARG A 180 -14.82 -20.88 1.69
#